data_AF-A0A2N4T2L3-F1
#
_entry.id   AF-A0A2N4T2L3-F1
#
_cell.length_a   1.000
_cell.length_b   1.000
_cell.length_c   1.000
_cell.angle_alpha   90.00
_cell.angle_beta   90.00
_cell.angle_gamma   90.00
#
_symmetry.space_group_name_H-M   'P 1'
#
loop_
_entity.id
_entity.type
_entity.pdbx_description
1 polymer ?
#
loop_
_entity_poly.entity_id
_entity_poly.type
_entity_poly.pdbx_seq_one_letter_code
_entity_poly.pdbx_strand_id
1 'polypeptide(L)'
;MLTAWAPYAPALLLLLAVLWLPGLALLWAFGQRGGRILLTAPAFSVAVVGVSGVALDLLGIRYDLLSQAGAALVLAAAAWLVGRVLPRGGHAPAPEDRPAPDGRAGATAVGAPGAGTGPDAAAPARPWVFPAAAAVGVAVGAVLLLRRMVSAIGEPEAMAQRWDNIFHLNAIRWIVETGSGSTLTLNRMVDPERTVALYPAAWHQLASLAVPVAGDSVLAAHNLTLLAVAGVVWPASCVFLTRCLVGPSPVAAVVAGAASAGFGLFPYGLMAWGPLFPNILSLVLLPVVLGLLVRLLGPGLGADPTARTPDGPARLRTAASLLVALGALFVSQPNGVLALLVVGVPLVATAWALGLRAAVRAGRRPRTVLLAAAAVLAAAVWLLAWNTLTTTFFWAPFTTLPRGVGEALLYGTNGRLDVPWVLVVLTGAGIYAAVVRRRLRWLVVAHLLLAYLYAVAAAGEDGPWRDWLTSGWYTDSHRLAATLPLTALPLAALGAEHLAARLAAGLAAATALLRRGRAGARPPPPAGPARPPTRWPRCSCWPWPCRCPRWAR
;
A
#
# COMPACT_ATOMS: atom_id res chain seq x y z
N MET A 1 17.92 24.49 -15.52
CA MET A 1 16.78 23.56 -15.44
C MET A 1 15.76 24.01 -14.40
N LEU A 2 15.98 23.93 -13.09
CA LEU A 2 14.95 24.29 -12.08
C LEU A 2 14.39 25.72 -12.20
N THR A 3 15.20 26.67 -12.66
CA THR A 3 14.78 28.06 -12.93
C THR A 3 13.69 28.18 -13.99
N ALA A 4 13.67 27.29 -14.99
CA ALA A 4 12.65 27.27 -16.04
C ALA A 4 11.29 26.76 -15.52
N TRP A 5 11.29 25.97 -14.44
CA TRP A 5 10.06 25.42 -13.84
C TRP A 5 9.45 26.38 -12.80
N ALA A 6 10.23 27.31 -12.26
CA ALA A 6 9.79 28.23 -11.22
C ALA A 6 8.55 29.08 -11.61
N PRO A 7 8.42 29.62 -12.85
CA PRO A 7 7.21 30.33 -13.27
C PRO A 7 5.93 29.50 -13.20
N TYR A 8 6.04 28.18 -13.30
CA TYR A 8 4.91 27.25 -13.30
C TYR A 8 4.57 26.70 -11.90
N ALA A 9 5.26 27.15 -10.85
CA ALA A 9 5.00 26.74 -9.47
C ALA A 9 3.53 26.97 -9.03
N PRO A 10 2.84 28.07 -9.41
CA PRO A 10 1.42 28.24 -9.08
C PRO A 10 0.53 27.13 -9.64
N ALA A 11 0.76 26.69 -10.88
CA ALA A 11 0.01 25.60 -11.50
C ALA A 11 0.29 24.25 -10.83
N LEU A 12 1.55 23.99 -10.43
CA LEU A 12 1.88 22.80 -9.64
C LEU A 12 1.18 22.80 -8.27
N LEU A 13 1.18 23.95 -7.58
CA LEU A 13 0.50 24.10 -6.29
C LEU A 13 -1.01 23.92 -6.43
N LEU A 14 -1.62 24.44 -7.50
CA LEU A 14 -3.02 24.21 -7.84
C LEU A 14 -3.31 22.72 -8.03
N LEU A 15 -2.49 22.01 -8.80
CA LEU A 15 -2.66 20.57 -9.02
C LEU A 15 -2.58 19.79 -7.69
N LEU A 16 -1.61 20.13 -6.83
CA LEU A 16 -1.53 19.53 -5.49
C LEU A 16 -2.76 19.89 -4.64
N ALA A 17 -3.29 21.10 -4.73
CA ALA A 17 -4.51 21.50 -4.03
C ALA A 17 -5.73 20.70 -4.53
N VAL A 18 -5.90 20.55 -5.85
CA VAL A 18 -6.98 19.75 -6.46
C VAL A 18 -6.83 18.27 -6.11
N LEU A 19 -5.60 17.76 -6.02
CA LEU A 19 -5.35 16.37 -5.63
C LEU A 19 -5.54 16.13 -4.13
N TRP A 20 -5.30 17.09 -3.22
CA TRP A 20 -5.45 16.83 -1.78
C TRP A 20 -6.74 17.39 -1.17
N LEU A 21 -7.13 18.63 -1.45
CA LEU A 21 -8.20 19.31 -0.71
C LEU A 21 -9.57 18.65 -0.87
N PRO A 22 -10.06 18.31 -2.09
CA PRO A 22 -11.36 17.66 -2.25
C PRO A 22 -11.46 16.32 -1.52
N GLY A 23 -10.44 15.47 -1.67
CA GLY A 23 -10.37 14.16 -1.02
C GLY A 23 -10.24 14.26 0.50
N LEU A 24 -9.49 15.24 1.01
CA LEU A 24 -9.41 15.53 2.44
C LEU A 24 -10.77 15.97 2.99
N ALA A 25 -11.44 16.90 2.30
CA ALA A 25 -12.76 17.37 2.67
C ALA A 25 -13.77 16.22 2.68
N LEU A 26 -13.79 15.40 1.61
CA LEU A 26 -14.67 14.24 1.48
C LEU A 26 -14.43 13.21 2.59
N LEU A 27 -13.17 12.82 2.84
CA LEU A 27 -12.81 11.86 3.89
C LEU A 27 -13.14 12.38 5.29
N TRP A 28 -12.82 13.64 5.57
CA TRP A 28 -13.09 14.26 6.86
C TRP A 28 -14.59 14.42 7.11
N ALA A 29 -15.34 14.87 6.09
CA ALA A 29 -16.79 14.97 6.08
C ALA A 29 -17.45 13.62 6.32
N PHE A 30 -16.97 12.58 5.61
CA PHE A 30 -17.41 11.21 5.82
C PHE A 30 -17.12 10.71 7.24
N GLY A 31 -16.19 11.34 7.97
CA GLY A 31 -15.88 11.04 9.37
C GLY A 31 -14.60 10.22 9.56
N GLN A 32 -13.77 10.07 8.52
CA GLN A 32 -12.44 9.49 8.63
C GLN A 32 -11.50 10.46 9.36
N ARG A 33 -10.57 9.94 10.17
CA ARG A 33 -9.68 10.73 11.02
C ARG A 33 -8.25 10.19 11.00
N GLY A 34 -7.30 11.03 11.43
CA GLY A 34 -5.88 10.72 11.57
C GLY A 34 -5.07 10.89 10.28
N GLY A 35 -3.75 10.80 10.38
CA GLY A 35 -2.83 11.11 9.27
C GLY A 35 -2.97 10.23 8.01
N ARG A 36 -3.73 9.13 8.07
CA ARG A 36 -4.02 8.27 6.91
C ARG A 36 -4.80 9.02 5.82
N ILE A 37 -5.65 9.98 6.19
CA ILE A 37 -6.44 10.75 5.23
C ILE A 37 -5.54 11.54 4.28
N LEU A 38 -4.37 12.00 4.74
CA LEU A 38 -3.40 12.74 3.91
C LEU A 38 -2.76 11.84 2.84
N LEU A 39 -2.55 10.57 3.15
CA LEU A 39 -1.94 9.61 2.22
C LEU A 39 -2.95 9.07 1.19
N THR A 40 -4.24 9.05 1.53
CA THR A 40 -5.29 8.50 0.66
C THR A 40 -6.08 9.55 -0.10
N ALA A 41 -6.10 10.81 0.36
CA ALA A 41 -6.90 11.89 -0.20
C ALA A 41 -6.83 12.00 -1.74
N PRO A 42 -5.66 11.88 -2.40
CA PRO A 42 -5.59 11.90 -3.85
C PRO A 42 -6.49 10.92 -4.58
N ALA A 43 -6.66 9.70 -4.08
CA ALA A 43 -7.57 8.72 -4.69
C ALA A 43 -9.04 9.20 -4.64
N PHE A 44 -9.43 9.87 -3.56
CA PHE A 44 -10.78 10.40 -3.40
C PHE A 44 -10.99 11.68 -4.22
N SER A 45 -9.97 12.53 -4.35
CA SER A 45 -10.01 13.69 -5.23
C SER A 45 -10.15 13.28 -6.70
N VAL A 46 -9.45 12.22 -7.13
CA VAL A 46 -9.60 11.70 -8.51
C VAL A 46 -10.99 11.13 -8.74
N ALA A 47 -11.61 10.46 -7.75
CA ALA A 47 -13.01 10.06 -7.85
C ALA A 47 -13.93 11.29 -8.03
N VAL A 48 -13.70 12.34 -7.24
CA VAL A 48 -14.46 13.60 -7.33
C VAL A 48 -14.33 14.20 -8.73
N VAL A 49 -13.09 14.37 -9.23
CA VAL A 49 -12.79 14.90 -10.57
C VAL A 49 -13.46 14.09 -11.68
N GLY A 50 -13.30 12.76 -11.64
CA GLY A 50 -13.91 11.83 -12.58
C GLY A 50 -15.42 11.92 -12.65
N VAL A 51 -16.08 11.89 -11.49
CA VAL A 51 -17.54 11.95 -11.38
C VAL A 51 -18.07 13.32 -11.77
N SER A 52 -17.41 14.42 -11.37
CA SER A 52 -17.85 15.76 -11.72
C SER A 52 -17.80 16.01 -13.22
N GLY A 53 -16.78 15.51 -13.94
CA GLY A 53 -16.75 15.69 -15.39
C GLY A 53 -17.93 15.03 -16.12
N VAL A 54 -18.40 13.88 -15.64
CA VAL A 54 -19.60 13.23 -16.19
C VAL A 54 -20.87 13.99 -15.77
N ALA A 55 -21.01 14.33 -14.48
CA ALA A 55 -22.20 14.98 -13.96
C ALA A 55 -22.41 16.38 -14.54
N LEU A 56 -21.34 17.17 -14.67
CA LEU A 56 -21.41 18.53 -15.21
C LEU A 56 -21.78 18.53 -16.71
N ASP A 57 -21.22 17.59 -17.48
CA ASP A 57 -21.57 17.41 -18.90
C ASP A 57 -23.06 17.06 -19.08
N LEU A 58 -23.58 16.13 -18.27
CA LEU A 58 -25.01 15.77 -18.27
C LEU A 58 -25.93 16.93 -17.87
N LEU A 59 -25.44 17.86 -17.04
CA LEU A 59 -26.17 19.06 -16.63
C LEU A 59 -25.97 20.24 -17.58
N GLY A 60 -25.17 20.09 -18.64
CA GLY A 60 -24.83 21.20 -19.55
C GLY A 60 -23.99 22.30 -18.89
N ILE A 61 -23.30 22.00 -17.78
CA ILE A 61 -22.44 22.94 -17.05
C ILE A 61 -21.00 22.76 -17.55
N ARG A 62 -20.37 23.88 -17.93
CA ARG A 62 -18.96 23.91 -18.35
C ARG A 62 -18.05 23.36 -17.25
N TYR A 63 -17.15 22.45 -17.63
CA TYR A 63 -16.09 21.92 -16.77
C TYR A 63 -14.93 22.91 -16.66
N ASP A 64 -14.76 23.52 -15.48
CA ASP A 64 -13.68 24.43 -15.15
C ASP A 64 -13.36 24.36 -13.64
N LEU A 65 -12.42 25.19 -13.16
CA LEU A 65 -12.03 25.22 -11.75
C LEU A 65 -13.18 25.55 -10.80
N LEU A 66 -14.09 26.44 -11.20
CA LEU A 66 -15.19 26.88 -10.35
C LEU A 66 -16.26 25.80 -10.25
N SER A 67 -16.66 25.21 -11.37
CA SER A 67 -17.64 24.12 -11.38
C SER A 67 -17.07 22.86 -10.71
N GLN A 68 -15.78 22.58 -10.87
CA GLN A 68 -15.08 21.51 -10.14
C GLN A 68 -15.09 21.75 -8.62
N ALA A 69 -14.79 22.98 -8.16
CA ALA A 69 -14.80 23.33 -6.75
C ALA A 69 -16.23 23.22 -6.16
N GLY A 70 -17.23 23.70 -6.89
CA GLY A 70 -18.64 23.55 -6.53
C GLY A 70 -19.06 22.09 -6.40
N ALA A 71 -18.71 21.25 -7.38
CA ALA A 71 -18.98 19.82 -7.34
C ALA A 71 -18.28 19.13 -6.16
N ALA A 72 -17.03 19.50 -5.86
CA ALA A 72 -16.31 18.98 -4.70
C ALA A 72 -17.01 19.34 -3.37
N LEU A 73 -17.52 20.57 -3.23
CA LEU A 73 -18.28 20.99 -2.05
C LEU A 73 -19.60 20.22 -1.91
N VAL A 74 -20.33 20.02 -3.01
CA VAL A 74 -21.58 19.24 -3.02
C VAL A 74 -21.31 17.79 -2.61
N LEU A 75 -20.27 17.16 -3.17
CA LEU A 75 -19.91 15.78 -2.82
C LEU A 75 -19.40 15.67 -1.37
N ALA A 76 -18.67 16.67 -0.88
CA ALA A 76 -18.27 16.73 0.53
C ALA A 76 -19.49 16.87 1.47
N ALA A 77 -20.48 17.69 1.11
CA ALA A 77 -21.72 17.82 1.86
C ALA A 77 -22.53 16.52 1.85
N ALA A 78 -22.63 15.84 0.70
CA ALA A 78 -23.26 14.53 0.59
C ALA A 78 -22.53 13.48 1.46
N ALA A 79 -21.20 13.44 1.42
CA ALA A 79 -20.40 12.56 2.26
C ALA A 79 -20.58 12.86 3.75
N TRP A 80 -20.74 14.12 4.13
CA TRP A 80 -21.06 14.53 5.50
C TRP A 80 -22.43 14.01 5.95
N LEU A 81 -23.47 14.14 5.11
CA LEU A 81 -24.81 13.63 5.39
C LEU A 81 -24.78 12.11 5.57
N VAL A 82 -24.15 11.37 4.65
CA VAL A 82 -23.99 9.92 4.77
C VAL A 82 -23.17 9.57 6.01
N GLY A 83 -22.12 10.33 6.30
CA GLY A 83 -21.26 10.16 7.48
C GLY A 83 -21.96 10.42 8.81
N ARG A 84 -23.07 11.18 8.83
CA ARG A 84 -23.95 11.40 10.00
C ARG A 84 -24.85 10.20 10.27
N VAL A 85 -25.35 9.57 9.22
CA VAL A 85 -26.26 8.40 9.31
C VAL A 85 -25.48 7.12 9.60
N LEU A 86 -24.29 6.97 9.04
CA LEU A 86 -23.45 5.79 9.28
C LEU A 86 -22.79 5.86 10.67
N PRO A 87 -22.92 4.84 11.54
CA PRO A 87 -22.23 4.83 12.83
C PRO A 87 -20.71 4.82 12.61
N ARG A 88 -19.94 5.54 13.44
CA ARG A 88 -18.47 5.69 13.27
C ARG A 88 -17.72 4.36 13.40
N GLY A 89 -18.30 3.40 14.13
CA GLY A 89 -17.69 2.11 14.40
C GLY A 89 -16.37 2.22 15.14
N GLY A 90 -15.81 1.07 15.48
CA GLY A 90 -14.51 0.95 16.11
C GLY A 90 -13.90 -0.39 15.75
N HIS A 91 -13.56 -1.17 16.77
CA HIS A 91 -13.00 -2.50 16.61
C HIS A 91 -13.85 -3.48 17.39
N ALA A 92 -14.03 -4.68 16.85
CA ALA A 92 -14.68 -5.75 17.60
C ALA A 92 -13.86 -6.06 18.86
N PRO A 93 -14.51 -6.30 20.02
CA PRO A 93 -13.80 -6.62 21.26
C PRO A 93 -12.94 -7.87 21.08
N ALA A 94 -11.73 -7.85 21.65
CA ALA A 94 -10.85 -9.01 21.62
C ALA A 94 -11.53 -10.18 22.36
N PRO A 95 -11.24 -11.45 21.99
CA PRO A 95 -11.76 -12.60 22.71
C PRO A 95 -11.46 -12.58 24.22
N GLU A 96 -10.35 -11.95 24.61
CA GLU A 96 -9.89 -11.78 26.00
C GLU A 96 -10.65 -10.68 26.76
N ASP A 97 -11.28 -9.72 26.06
CA ASP A 97 -12.03 -8.61 26.67
C ASP A 97 -13.51 -8.96 26.91
N ARG A 98 -13.91 -10.22 26.66
CA ARG A 98 -15.28 -10.65 26.96
C ARG A 98 -15.40 -10.89 28.46
N PRO A 99 -16.34 -10.24 29.17
CA PRO A 99 -16.60 -10.59 30.55
C PRO A 99 -16.91 -12.09 30.61
N ALA A 100 -16.23 -12.78 31.52
CA ALA A 100 -16.53 -14.18 31.82
C ALA A 100 -18.04 -14.26 32.15
N PRO A 101 -18.76 -15.29 31.67
CA PRO A 101 -20.17 -15.42 32.02
C PRO A 101 -20.27 -15.61 33.53
N ASP A 102 -20.87 -14.61 34.19
CA ASP A 102 -21.11 -14.60 35.63
C ASP A 102 -21.90 -15.84 36.04
N GLY A 103 -21.24 -16.70 36.81
CA GLY A 103 -21.77 -17.97 37.26
C GLY A 103 -21.21 -18.32 38.63
N ARG A 104 -21.87 -17.78 39.66
CA ARG A 104 -21.92 -18.20 41.08
C ARG A 104 -20.99 -17.46 42.06
N ALA A 105 -21.66 -16.86 43.05
CA ALA A 105 -21.12 -16.33 44.28
C ALA A 105 -20.56 -17.44 45.20
N GLY A 106 -19.52 -17.07 45.96
CA GLY A 106 -19.17 -17.69 47.25
C GLY A 106 -17.99 -18.68 47.24
N ALA A 107 -16.79 -18.20 47.58
CA ALA A 107 -15.90 -18.77 48.60
C ALA A 107 -14.51 -18.08 48.57
N THR A 108 -14.21 -17.41 49.68
CA THR A 108 -12.89 -17.03 50.22
C THR A 108 -11.63 -17.40 49.41
N ALA A 109 -10.97 -16.39 48.83
CA ALA A 109 -9.57 -16.49 48.41
C ALA A 109 -8.68 -15.72 49.40
N VAL A 110 -8.10 -16.47 50.34
CA VAL A 110 -6.99 -16.04 51.18
C VAL A 110 -5.74 -15.87 50.32
N GLY A 111 -4.96 -14.83 50.60
CA GLY A 111 -3.89 -14.33 49.75
C GLY A 111 -2.73 -15.29 49.46
N ALA A 112 -2.12 -15.08 48.30
CA ALA A 112 -0.76 -15.46 47.98
C ALA A 112 -0.08 -14.27 47.25
N PRO A 113 0.94 -13.63 47.85
CA PRO A 113 1.73 -12.60 47.19
C PRO A 113 2.90 -13.25 46.43
N GLY A 114 3.02 -12.92 45.14
CA GLY A 114 4.29 -13.00 44.42
C GLY A 114 4.42 -14.11 43.37
N ALA A 115 4.39 -13.72 42.09
CA ALA A 115 5.21 -14.32 41.05
C ALA A 115 5.30 -13.40 39.81
N GLY A 116 6.39 -12.64 39.73
CA GLY A 116 7.08 -12.37 38.46
C GLY A 116 6.52 -11.31 37.52
N THR A 117 6.67 -10.03 37.84
CA THR A 117 6.80 -8.98 36.83
C THR A 117 8.12 -9.17 36.07
N GLY A 118 8.05 -9.82 34.91
CA GLY A 118 9.18 -9.89 33.97
C GLY A 118 9.51 -8.50 33.41
N PRO A 119 10.81 -8.15 33.21
CA PRO A 119 11.21 -6.85 32.69
C PRO A 119 11.19 -6.89 31.16
N ASP A 120 10.05 -6.66 30.52
CA ASP A 120 9.99 -6.39 29.07
C ASP A 120 8.73 -5.61 28.68
N ALA A 121 8.33 -4.64 29.52
CA ALA A 121 7.49 -3.55 29.05
C ALA A 121 8.36 -2.63 28.17
N ALA A 122 8.50 -3.00 26.89
CA ALA A 122 9.09 -2.14 25.88
C ALA A 122 8.45 -0.74 26.01
N ALA A 123 9.28 0.27 26.31
CA ALA A 123 8.83 1.64 26.47
C ALA A 123 7.90 2.03 25.31
N PRO A 124 6.76 2.70 25.57
CA PRO A 124 5.82 3.05 24.51
C PRO A 124 6.55 3.88 23.46
N ALA A 125 6.69 3.33 22.25
CA ALA A 125 7.28 4.03 21.12
C ALA A 125 6.55 5.38 20.96
N ARG A 126 7.32 6.47 20.90
CA ARG A 126 6.76 7.83 20.85
C ARG A 126 5.79 7.93 19.66
N PRO A 127 4.52 8.34 19.86
CA PRO A 127 3.47 8.24 18.85
C PRO A 127 3.73 9.07 17.58
N TRP A 128 4.66 10.03 17.63
CA TRP A 128 5.03 10.90 16.52
C TRP A 128 6.14 10.34 15.60
N VAL A 129 6.86 9.29 16.01
CA VAL A 129 8.02 8.79 15.22
C VAL A 129 7.58 8.22 13.89
N PHE A 130 6.51 7.41 13.87
CA PHE A 130 5.96 6.86 12.64
C PHE A 130 5.48 7.95 11.67
N PRO A 131 4.61 8.91 12.05
CA PRO A 131 4.16 9.93 11.10
C PRO A 131 5.30 10.82 10.60
N ALA A 132 6.28 11.14 11.45
CA ALA A 132 7.48 11.85 11.01
C ALA A 132 8.28 11.04 9.97
N ALA A 133 8.51 9.76 10.22
CA ALA A 133 9.19 8.87 9.29
C ALA A 133 8.42 8.66 7.98
N ALA A 134 7.08 8.58 8.04
CA ALA A 134 6.23 8.54 6.86
C ALA A 134 6.34 9.83 6.04
N ALA A 135 6.30 11.00 6.68
CA ALA A 135 6.49 12.28 6.02
C ALA A 135 7.88 12.38 5.37
N VAL A 136 8.94 11.96 6.07
CA VAL A 136 10.30 11.88 5.53
C VAL A 136 10.36 10.93 4.34
N GLY A 137 9.78 9.74 4.44
CA GLY A 137 9.73 8.77 3.34
C GLY A 137 9.07 9.35 2.09
N VAL A 138 7.88 9.95 2.24
CA VAL A 138 7.16 10.61 1.15
C VAL A 138 7.99 11.76 0.57
N ALA A 139 8.59 12.60 1.40
CA ALA A 139 9.42 13.72 0.95
C ALA A 139 10.66 13.25 0.18
N VAL A 140 11.37 12.23 0.67
CA VAL A 140 12.53 11.64 -0.02
C VAL A 140 12.12 11.05 -1.36
N GLY A 141 11.07 10.24 -1.39
CA GLY A 141 10.54 9.67 -2.63
C GLY A 141 10.17 10.76 -3.64
N ALA A 142 9.44 11.78 -3.19
CA ALA A 142 9.02 12.89 -4.04
C ALA A 142 10.20 13.69 -4.59
N VAL A 143 11.18 14.04 -3.76
CA VAL A 143 12.38 14.77 -4.21
C VAL A 143 13.14 13.97 -5.26
N LEU A 144 13.33 12.66 -5.05
CA LEU A 144 14.04 11.80 -6.00
C LEU A 144 13.29 11.66 -7.33
N LEU A 145 11.97 11.41 -7.28
CA LEU A 145 11.12 11.31 -8.47
C LEU A 145 11.07 12.63 -9.23
N LEU A 146 10.73 13.72 -8.55
CA LEU A 146 10.62 15.05 -9.17
C LEU A 146 11.94 15.45 -9.82
N ARG A 147 13.08 15.28 -9.13
CA ARG A 147 14.39 15.57 -9.70
C ARG A 147 14.65 14.76 -10.97
N ARG A 148 14.38 13.45 -10.94
CA ARG A 148 14.62 12.58 -12.09
C ARG A 148 13.68 12.89 -13.25
N MET A 149 12.41 13.17 -12.97
CA MET A 149 11.41 13.49 -13.97
C MET A 149 11.66 14.85 -14.60
N VAL A 150 11.95 15.89 -13.82
CA VAL A 150 12.36 17.21 -14.34
C VAL A 150 13.60 17.08 -15.23
N SER A 151 14.58 16.28 -14.81
CA SER A 151 15.77 16.01 -15.63
C SER A 151 15.46 15.24 -16.92
N ALA A 152 14.47 14.35 -16.91
CA ALA A 152 14.10 13.54 -18.07
C ALA A 152 13.22 14.30 -19.06
N ILE A 153 12.34 15.18 -18.57
CA ILE A 153 11.47 16.04 -19.37
C ILE A 153 12.28 17.24 -19.92
N GLY A 154 13.22 17.77 -19.12
CA GLY A 154 14.04 18.92 -19.46
C GLY A 154 13.33 20.25 -19.13
N GLU A 155 12.39 20.64 -19.99
CA GLU A 155 11.70 21.93 -19.92
C GLU A 155 10.19 21.75 -19.69
N PRO A 156 9.50 22.70 -19.03
CA PRO A 156 8.09 22.56 -18.69
C PRO A 156 7.18 22.27 -19.89
N GLU A 157 7.47 22.87 -21.05
CA GLU A 157 6.68 22.72 -22.28
C GLU A 157 7.20 21.62 -23.21
N ALA A 158 8.17 20.82 -22.78
CA ALA A 158 8.71 19.75 -23.62
C ALA A 158 7.63 18.72 -23.95
N MET A 159 7.45 18.45 -25.25
CA MET A 159 6.53 17.44 -25.75
C MET A 159 7.23 16.09 -25.88
N ALA A 160 6.67 15.04 -25.27
CA ALA A 160 7.10 13.67 -25.56
C ALA A 160 6.70 13.30 -27.00
N GLN A 161 7.69 13.06 -27.87
CA GLN A 161 7.49 12.70 -29.28
C GLN A 161 7.21 11.20 -29.43
N ARG A 162 6.03 10.77 -28.96
CA ARG A 162 5.54 9.38 -29.01
C ARG A 162 4.06 9.37 -29.39
N TRP A 163 3.58 8.23 -29.90
CA TRP A 163 2.28 8.09 -30.57
C TRP A 163 1.08 8.61 -29.75
N ASP A 164 0.94 8.17 -28.50
CA ASP A 164 -0.25 8.47 -27.70
C ASP A 164 -0.28 9.92 -27.18
N ASN A 165 0.87 10.61 -27.15
CA ASN A 165 0.94 11.93 -26.53
C ASN A 165 0.10 12.98 -27.27
N ILE A 166 0.02 12.89 -28.60
CA ILE A 166 -0.80 13.79 -29.43
C ILE A 166 -2.28 13.69 -29.02
N PHE A 167 -2.78 12.48 -28.81
CA PHE A 167 -4.15 12.28 -28.33
C PHE A 167 -4.35 12.93 -26.96
N HIS A 168 -3.44 12.69 -26.01
CA HIS A 168 -3.58 13.23 -24.64
C HIS A 168 -3.58 14.75 -24.60
N LEU A 169 -2.69 15.40 -25.36
CA LEU A 169 -2.61 16.87 -25.41
C LEU A 169 -3.85 17.48 -26.08
N ASN A 170 -4.31 16.90 -27.20
CA ASN A 170 -5.53 17.37 -27.85
C ASN A 170 -6.77 17.17 -26.97
N ALA A 171 -6.88 16.04 -26.26
CA ALA A 171 -7.99 15.80 -25.36
C ALA A 171 -7.99 16.78 -24.17
N ILE A 172 -6.82 17.21 -23.66
CA ILE A 172 -6.75 18.29 -22.66
C ILE A 172 -7.23 19.62 -23.26
N ARG A 173 -6.75 19.98 -24.46
CA ARG A 173 -7.18 21.21 -25.15
C ARG A 173 -8.68 21.20 -25.41
N TRP A 174 -9.23 20.07 -25.86
CA TRP A 174 -10.66 19.86 -26.11
C TRP A 174 -11.50 20.15 -24.87
N ILE A 175 -11.12 19.64 -23.69
CA ILE A 175 -11.83 19.92 -22.44
C ILE A 175 -11.80 21.43 -22.12
N VAL A 176 -10.64 22.09 -22.31
CA VAL A 176 -10.51 23.52 -22.07
C VAL A 176 -11.39 24.34 -23.01
N GLU A 177 -11.47 23.98 -24.29
CA GLU A 177 -12.26 24.74 -25.28
C GLU A 177 -13.75 24.49 -25.11
N THR A 178 -14.17 23.22 -25.10
CA THR A 178 -15.59 22.84 -25.09
C THR A 178 -16.21 22.90 -23.70
N GLY A 179 -15.41 22.77 -22.64
CA GLY A 179 -15.94 22.57 -21.30
C GLY A 179 -16.49 21.17 -21.03
N SER A 180 -16.36 20.21 -21.97
CA SER A 180 -16.83 18.84 -21.77
C SER A 180 -15.70 17.96 -21.27
N GLY A 181 -15.74 17.63 -19.97
CA GLY A 181 -14.76 16.76 -19.30
C GLY A 181 -15.17 15.30 -19.21
N SER A 182 -16.25 14.86 -19.86
CA SER A 182 -16.90 13.58 -19.52
C SER A 182 -16.19 12.34 -20.07
N THR A 183 -15.97 11.35 -19.22
CA THR A 183 -15.49 9.99 -19.59
C THR A 183 -16.42 9.31 -20.61
N LEU A 184 -17.69 9.73 -20.70
CA LEU A 184 -18.66 9.13 -21.61
C LEU A 184 -18.57 9.66 -23.05
N THR A 185 -17.95 10.83 -23.23
CA THR A 185 -17.98 11.59 -24.50
C THR A 185 -16.59 12.03 -24.97
N LEU A 186 -15.54 11.91 -24.15
CA LEU A 186 -14.20 12.41 -24.50
C LEU A 186 -13.66 11.84 -25.82
N ASN A 187 -13.97 10.58 -26.17
CA ASN A 187 -13.50 9.99 -27.43
C ASN A 187 -14.22 10.54 -28.68
N ARG A 188 -15.23 11.42 -28.54
CA ARG A 188 -15.87 12.10 -29.68
C ARG A 188 -14.91 13.02 -30.43
N MET A 189 -13.82 13.43 -29.80
CA MET A 189 -12.74 14.14 -30.49
C MET A 189 -12.16 13.33 -31.67
N VAL A 190 -12.23 11.99 -31.59
CA VAL A 190 -11.75 11.08 -32.64
C VAL A 190 -12.91 10.46 -33.42
N ASP A 191 -14.05 10.22 -32.78
CA ASP A 191 -15.25 9.64 -33.39
C ASP A 191 -16.49 10.51 -33.09
N PRO A 192 -16.66 11.64 -33.81
CA PRO A 192 -17.65 12.66 -33.47
C PRO A 192 -19.10 12.21 -33.63
N GLU A 193 -19.34 11.19 -34.46
CA GLU A 193 -20.67 10.65 -34.73
C GLU A 193 -21.20 9.79 -33.58
N ARG A 194 -20.33 9.33 -32.66
CA ARG A 194 -20.75 8.49 -31.53
C ARG A 194 -21.36 9.29 -30.39
N THR A 195 -22.60 8.95 -30.05
CA THR A 195 -23.28 9.47 -28.85
C THR A 195 -22.62 9.00 -27.55
N VAL A 196 -22.08 7.79 -27.49
CA VAL A 196 -21.29 7.31 -26.35
C VAL A 196 -19.91 6.90 -26.86
N ALA A 197 -18.90 7.66 -26.46
CA ALA A 197 -17.53 7.55 -26.92
C ALA A 197 -16.60 7.47 -25.69
N LEU A 198 -16.63 6.30 -25.03
CA LEU A 198 -15.98 6.06 -23.74
C LEU A 198 -14.47 6.25 -23.83
N TYR A 199 -13.91 7.08 -22.97
CA TYR A 199 -12.46 7.15 -22.72
C TYR A 199 -12.18 7.60 -21.27
N PRO A 200 -11.27 6.94 -20.53
CA PRO A 200 -10.90 7.35 -19.17
C PRO A 200 -10.38 8.80 -19.10
N ALA A 201 -11.21 9.72 -18.62
CA ALA A 201 -10.94 11.16 -18.73
C ALA A 201 -10.21 11.76 -17.52
N ALA A 202 -10.03 11.01 -16.42
CA ALA A 202 -9.60 11.60 -15.14
C ALA A 202 -8.22 12.29 -15.21
N TRP A 203 -7.30 11.75 -16.02
CA TRP A 203 -6.01 12.40 -16.28
C TRP A 203 -6.19 13.76 -16.98
N HIS A 204 -7.01 13.77 -18.04
CA HIS A 204 -7.23 14.93 -18.89
C HIS A 204 -7.99 16.03 -18.16
N GLN A 205 -8.98 15.65 -17.36
CA GLN A 205 -9.69 16.55 -16.45
C GLN A 205 -8.73 17.23 -15.46
N LEU A 206 -7.84 16.46 -14.80
CA LEU A 206 -6.85 17.04 -13.87
C LEU A 206 -5.94 18.05 -14.57
N ALA A 207 -5.42 17.69 -15.75
CA ALA A 207 -4.52 18.55 -16.49
C ALA A 207 -5.22 19.80 -17.05
N SER A 208 -6.47 19.69 -17.51
CA SER A 208 -7.22 20.83 -18.07
C SER A 208 -7.46 21.93 -17.04
N LEU A 209 -7.67 21.58 -15.77
CA LEU A 209 -7.83 22.53 -14.66
C LEU A 209 -6.58 23.39 -14.43
N ALA A 210 -5.40 22.90 -14.80
CA ALA A 210 -4.13 23.62 -14.62
C ALA A 210 -3.76 24.51 -15.81
N VAL A 211 -4.36 24.32 -16.99
CA VAL A 211 -4.03 25.06 -18.22
C VAL A 211 -4.09 26.59 -18.04
N PRO A 212 -5.16 27.18 -17.48
CA PRO A 212 -5.24 28.64 -17.34
C PRO A 212 -4.15 29.22 -16.43
N VAL A 213 -3.72 28.46 -15.42
CA VAL A 213 -2.69 28.88 -14.45
C VAL A 213 -1.27 28.57 -14.94
N ALA A 214 -1.14 27.68 -15.91
CA ALA A 214 0.11 27.35 -16.59
C ALA A 214 0.38 28.24 -17.82
N GLY A 215 -0.27 29.42 -17.91
CA GLY A 215 -0.11 30.34 -19.04
C GLY A 215 -0.74 29.85 -20.34
N ASP A 216 -1.89 29.16 -20.26
CA ASP A 216 -2.60 28.53 -21.38
C ASP A 216 -1.82 27.45 -22.16
N SER A 217 -0.70 27.01 -21.57
CA SER A 217 0.15 25.94 -22.08
C SER A 217 -0.35 24.57 -21.64
N VAL A 218 -0.96 23.85 -22.58
CA VAL A 218 -1.39 22.45 -22.38
C VAL A 218 -0.18 21.55 -22.09
N LEU A 219 0.96 21.81 -22.73
CA LEU A 219 2.19 21.07 -22.52
C LEU A 219 2.71 21.22 -21.09
N ALA A 220 2.77 22.45 -20.57
CA ALA A 220 3.16 22.70 -19.20
C ALA A 220 2.17 22.08 -18.20
N ALA A 221 0.87 22.32 -18.36
CA ALA A 221 -0.15 21.76 -17.48
C ALA A 221 -0.10 20.22 -17.42
N HIS A 222 0.11 19.59 -18.57
CA HIS A 222 0.29 18.16 -18.70
C HIS A 222 1.53 17.65 -17.93
N ASN A 223 2.70 18.24 -18.16
CA ASN A 223 3.94 17.82 -17.50
C ASN A 223 3.90 18.07 -15.99
N LEU A 224 3.28 19.15 -15.53
CA LEU A 224 3.09 19.44 -14.11
C LEU A 224 2.12 18.45 -13.45
N THR A 225 1.08 18.01 -14.17
CA THR A 225 0.16 16.96 -13.70
C THR A 225 0.91 15.66 -13.48
N LEU A 226 1.82 15.31 -14.40
CA LEU A 226 2.71 14.17 -14.27
C LEU A 226 3.62 14.27 -13.04
N LEU A 227 4.24 15.44 -12.80
CA LEU A 227 5.04 15.68 -11.60
C LEU A 227 4.20 15.54 -10.31
N ALA A 228 2.99 16.08 -10.27
CA ALA A 228 2.12 15.99 -9.09
C ALA A 228 1.69 14.54 -8.81
N VAL A 229 1.22 13.82 -9.83
CA VAL A 229 0.70 12.46 -9.71
C VAL A 229 1.82 11.46 -9.44
N ALA A 230 2.80 11.37 -10.35
CA ALA A 230 3.82 10.34 -10.26
C ALA A 230 4.97 10.72 -9.30
N GLY A 231 5.20 12.02 -9.11
CA GLY A 231 6.20 12.51 -8.16
C GLY A 231 5.72 12.56 -6.72
N VAL A 232 4.47 12.95 -6.45
CA VAL A 232 4.01 13.21 -5.06
C VAL A 232 2.96 12.19 -4.59
N VAL A 233 1.93 11.91 -5.39
CA VAL A 233 0.84 11.00 -5.00
C VAL A 233 1.34 9.54 -4.89
N TRP A 234 2.24 9.13 -5.79
CA TRP A 234 2.80 7.77 -5.79
C TRP A 234 3.51 7.39 -4.49
N PRO A 235 4.54 8.12 -4.01
CA PRO A 235 5.16 7.83 -2.71
C PRO A 235 4.16 7.77 -1.56
N ALA A 236 3.19 8.71 -1.51
CA ALA A 236 2.17 8.74 -0.46
C ALA A 236 1.30 7.47 -0.45
N SER A 237 0.89 7.01 -1.63
CA SER A 237 0.09 5.80 -1.81
C SER A 237 0.89 4.53 -1.42
N CYS A 238 2.17 4.47 -1.79
CA CYS A 238 3.08 3.38 -1.39
C CYS A 238 3.29 3.30 0.13
N VAL A 239 3.47 4.44 0.78
CA VAL A 239 3.60 4.51 2.25
C VAL A 239 2.30 4.08 2.92
N PHE A 240 1.13 4.44 2.38
CA PHE A 240 -0.15 3.97 2.89
C PHE A 240 -0.30 2.44 2.79
N LEU A 241 -0.03 1.85 1.62
CA LEU A 241 -0.09 0.40 1.45
C LEU A 241 0.86 -0.31 2.42
N THR A 242 2.09 0.20 2.54
CA THR A 242 3.09 -0.33 3.47
C THR A 242 2.62 -0.23 4.92
N ARG A 243 1.97 0.88 5.32
CA ARG A 243 1.36 1.00 6.66
C ARG A 243 0.27 -0.03 6.89
N CYS A 244 -0.52 -0.37 5.87
CA CYS A 244 -1.57 -1.40 5.97
C CYS A 244 -0.98 -2.82 6.06
N LEU A 245 0.17 -3.07 5.42
CA LEU A 245 0.80 -4.39 5.38
C LEU A 245 1.79 -4.63 6.52
N VAL A 246 2.70 -3.70 6.77
CA VAL A 246 3.81 -3.87 7.74
C VAL A 246 3.48 -3.30 9.12
N GLY A 247 2.60 -2.30 9.18
CA GLY A 247 2.25 -1.59 10.42
C GLY A 247 3.02 -0.28 10.61
N PRO A 248 3.01 0.32 11.81
CA PRO A 248 3.59 1.63 12.07
C PRO A 248 5.12 1.59 12.24
N SER A 249 5.85 0.90 11.35
CA SER A 249 7.31 0.83 11.36
C SER A 249 7.92 2.07 10.69
N PRO A 250 8.73 2.87 11.40
CA PRO A 250 9.41 4.04 10.82
C PRO A 250 10.35 3.67 9.67
N VAL A 251 11.09 2.57 9.81
CA VAL A 251 12.01 2.04 8.78
C VAL A 251 11.22 1.68 7.52
N ALA A 252 10.13 0.91 7.68
CA ALA A 252 9.31 0.50 6.54
C ALA A 252 8.70 1.71 5.83
N ALA A 253 8.28 2.75 6.57
CA ALA A 253 7.71 3.96 5.98
C ALA A 253 8.73 4.76 5.17
N VAL A 254 9.95 4.96 5.69
CA VAL A 254 11.03 5.65 4.97
C VAL A 254 11.43 4.86 3.73
N VAL A 255 11.62 3.54 3.86
CA VAL A 255 11.99 2.68 2.73
C VAL A 255 10.90 2.63 1.68
N ALA A 256 9.62 2.56 2.06
CA ALA A 256 8.52 2.58 1.11
C ALA A 256 8.51 3.85 0.25
N GLY A 257 8.70 5.01 0.87
CA GLY A 257 8.77 6.28 0.14
C GLY A 257 10.04 6.40 -0.72
N ALA A 258 11.22 6.04 -0.20
CA ALA A 258 12.45 6.10 -0.98
C ALA A 258 12.47 5.09 -2.15
N ALA A 259 12.01 3.85 -1.91
CA ALA A 259 11.95 2.80 -2.92
C ALA A 259 10.97 3.11 -4.05
N SER A 260 9.93 3.92 -3.81
CA SER A 260 8.98 4.33 -4.84
C SER A 260 9.65 5.07 -6.01
N ALA A 261 10.81 5.68 -5.78
CA ALA A 261 11.62 6.35 -6.80
C ALA A 261 12.66 5.45 -7.50
N GLY A 262 12.95 4.27 -6.95
CA GLY A 262 14.07 3.44 -7.36
C GLY A 262 13.77 2.39 -8.43
N PHE A 263 12.49 2.15 -8.74
CA PHE A 263 12.11 1.23 -9.82
C PHE A 263 12.11 1.96 -11.16
N GLY A 264 13.03 1.60 -12.07
CA GLY A 264 13.07 2.16 -13.44
C GLY A 264 11.80 1.87 -14.26
N LEU A 265 11.06 0.83 -13.88
CA LEU A 265 9.84 0.33 -14.53
C LEU A 265 8.68 1.32 -14.42
N PHE A 266 8.55 2.03 -13.28
CA PHE A 266 7.43 2.91 -12.97
C PHE A 266 7.88 4.08 -12.09
N PRO A 267 7.51 5.34 -12.43
CA PRO A 267 6.68 5.72 -13.57
C PRO A 267 7.46 5.82 -14.90
N TYR A 268 8.80 5.79 -14.85
CA TYR A 268 9.65 6.16 -16.00
C TYR A 268 9.45 5.28 -17.23
N GLY A 269 9.23 3.97 -17.06
CA GLY A 269 8.98 3.06 -18.17
C GLY A 269 7.75 3.45 -18.99
N LEU A 270 6.66 3.85 -18.32
CA LEU A 270 5.43 4.29 -18.98
C LEU A 270 5.53 5.71 -19.56
N MET A 271 6.37 6.56 -18.98
CA MET A 271 6.68 7.88 -19.55
C MET A 271 7.47 7.76 -20.85
N ALA A 272 8.44 6.84 -20.92
CA ALA A 272 9.36 6.72 -22.04
C ALA A 272 8.81 5.92 -23.23
N TRP A 273 7.97 4.92 -22.96
CA TRP A 273 7.43 3.99 -23.97
C TRP A 273 6.31 4.63 -24.80
N GLY A 274 5.14 4.84 -24.21
CA GLY A 274 3.91 5.19 -24.93
C GLY A 274 3.11 6.29 -24.23
N PRO A 275 3.76 7.27 -23.57
CA PRO A 275 3.15 8.25 -22.66
C PRO A 275 1.80 7.85 -22.05
N LEU A 276 1.80 6.72 -21.34
CA LEU A 276 0.57 6.04 -20.91
C LEU A 276 0.02 6.69 -19.62
N PHE A 277 -0.34 7.96 -19.68
CA PHE A 277 -0.58 8.76 -18.49
C PHE A 277 -1.83 8.39 -17.69
N PRO A 278 -2.98 8.07 -18.31
CA PRO A 278 -4.12 7.51 -17.57
C PRO A 278 -3.75 6.20 -16.85
N ASN A 279 -2.89 5.37 -17.46
CA ASN A 279 -2.36 4.17 -16.82
C ASN A 279 -1.46 4.50 -15.62
N ILE A 280 -0.60 5.53 -15.73
CA ILE A 280 0.20 6.03 -14.60
C ILE A 280 -0.73 6.43 -13.45
N LEU A 281 -1.75 7.24 -13.72
CA LEU A 281 -2.71 7.67 -12.69
C LEU A 281 -3.37 6.47 -12.00
N SER A 282 -3.87 5.50 -12.77
CA SER A 282 -4.50 4.30 -12.24
C SER A 282 -3.55 3.49 -11.34
N LEU A 283 -2.31 3.27 -11.77
CA LEU A 283 -1.31 2.55 -10.96
C LEU A 283 -0.86 3.34 -9.72
N VAL A 284 -0.84 4.67 -9.77
CA VAL A 284 -0.56 5.53 -8.61
C VAL A 284 -1.62 5.38 -7.51
N LEU A 285 -2.90 5.21 -7.89
CA LEU A 285 -4.01 5.07 -6.94
C LEU A 285 -4.18 3.66 -6.38
N LEU A 286 -3.70 2.64 -7.11
CA LEU A 286 -3.88 1.24 -6.77
C LEU A 286 -3.35 0.82 -5.37
N PRO A 287 -2.22 1.33 -4.85
CA PRO A 287 -1.81 1.05 -3.48
C PRO A 287 -2.84 1.48 -2.42
N VAL A 288 -3.59 2.56 -2.65
CA VAL A 288 -4.68 2.99 -1.76
C VAL A 288 -5.83 1.99 -1.79
N VAL A 289 -6.23 1.55 -2.99
CA VAL A 289 -7.28 0.53 -3.17
C VAL A 289 -6.89 -0.79 -2.49
N LEU A 290 -5.66 -1.27 -2.70
CA LEU A 290 -5.13 -2.48 -2.06
C LEU A 290 -5.07 -2.33 -0.54
N GLY A 291 -4.63 -1.19 -0.02
CA GLY A 291 -4.57 -0.93 1.42
C GLY A 291 -5.96 -0.91 2.07
N LEU A 292 -6.96 -0.31 1.40
CA LEU A 292 -8.35 -0.33 1.85
C LEU A 292 -8.95 -1.75 1.81
N LEU A 293 -8.63 -2.53 0.78
CA LEU A 293 -9.05 -3.92 0.66
C LEU A 293 -8.47 -4.80 1.78
N VAL A 294 -7.17 -4.67 2.07
CA VAL A 294 -6.51 -5.35 3.20
C VAL A 294 -7.21 -5.00 4.53
N ARG A 295 -7.52 -3.71 4.75
CA ARG A 295 -8.23 -3.26 5.96
C ARG A 295 -9.66 -3.79 6.06
N LEU A 296 -10.37 -3.89 4.94
CA LEU A 296 -11.74 -4.40 4.89
C LEU A 296 -11.78 -5.91 5.21
N LEU A 297 -10.87 -6.68 4.61
CA LEU A 297 -10.76 -8.13 4.81
C LEU A 297 -10.30 -8.46 6.24
N GLY A 298 -9.48 -7.60 6.85
CA GLY A 298 -9.20 -7.60 8.28
C GLY A 298 -7.80 -8.12 8.64
N PRO A 299 -7.54 -8.32 9.95
CA PRO A 299 -6.21 -8.65 10.44
C PRO A 299 -5.74 -10.04 10.01
N GLY A 300 -4.42 -10.20 9.93
CA GLY A 300 -3.78 -11.45 9.50
C GLY A 300 -3.46 -11.53 8.02
N LEU A 301 -3.66 -10.45 7.25
CA LEU A 301 -3.20 -10.32 5.87
C LEU A 301 -1.90 -9.50 5.75
N GLY A 302 -1.49 -8.87 6.85
CA GLY A 302 -0.25 -8.14 7.00
C GLY A 302 0.54 -8.58 8.23
N ALA A 303 1.74 -8.02 8.40
CA ALA A 303 2.57 -8.07 9.59
C ALA A 303 2.23 -6.98 10.62
N ASP A 304 1.27 -6.08 10.34
CA ASP A 304 0.90 -4.99 11.25
C ASP A 304 0.47 -5.51 12.63
N PRO A 305 1.27 -5.25 13.70
CA PRO A 305 0.93 -5.70 15.05
C PRO A 305 -0.24 -4.91 15.65
N THR A 306 -0.58 -3.76 15.08
CA THR A 306 -1.69 -2.91 15.51
C THR A 306 -3.01 -3.23 14.81
N ALA A 307 -3.02 -4.19 13.87
CA ALA A 307 -4.20 -4.53 13.10
C ALA A 307 -5.25 -5.21 14.00
N ARG A 308 -6.44 -4.61 14.05
CA ARG A 308 -7.60 -5.11 14.80
C ARG A 308 -8.74 -5.41 13.83
N THR A 309 -9.61 -6.36 14.20
CA THR A 309 -10.82 -6.65 13.43
C THR A 309 -11.77 -5.45 13.47
N PRO A 310 -12.11 -4.83 12.33
CA PRO A 310 -13.13 -3.80 12.32
C PRO A 310 -14.50 -4.42 12.67
N ASP A 311 -15.30 -3.68 13.44
CA ASP A 311 -16.70 -4.01 13.70
C ASP A 311 -17.58 -3.76 12.45
N GLY A 312 -18.88 -4.04 12.54
CA GLY A 312 -19.82 -3.88 11.41
C GLY A 312 -19.80 -2.48 10.79
N PRO A 313 -19.99 -1.40 11.57
CA PRO A 313 -19.98 -0.04 11.04
C PRO A 313 -18.61 0.39 10.48
N ALA A 314 -17.50 0.02 11.12
CA ALA A 314 -16.17 0.31 10.58
C ALA A 314 -15.90 -0.42 9.26
N ARG A 315 -16.39 -1.66 9.12
CA ARG A 315 -16.35 -2.41 7.84
C ARG A 315 -17.15 -1.70 6.76
N LEU A 316 -18.38 -1.28 7.07
CA LEU A 316 -19.24 -0.58 6.11
C LEU A 316 -18.59 0.72 5.62
N ARG A 317 -18.01 1.51 6.52
CA ARG A 317 -17.27 2.73 6.16
C ARG A 317 -16.03 2.46 5.32
N THR A 318 -15.30 1.39 5.63
CA THR A 318 -14.15 0.97 4.83
C THR A 318 -14.58 0.47 3.45
N ALA A 319 -15.68 -0.26 3.36
CA ALA A 319 -16.27 -0.71 2.10
C ALA A 319 -16.73 0.47 1.23
N ALA A 320 -17.45 1.45 1.80
CA ALA A 320 -17.82 2.67 1.10
C ALA A 320 -16.59 3.45 0.59
N SER A 321 -15.55 3.56 1.42
CA SER A 321 -14.28 4.19 1.03
C SER A 321 -13.58 3.43 -0.11
N LEU A 322 -13.61 2.10 -0.07
CA LEU A 322 -13.08 1.24 -1.12
C LEU A 322 -13.86 1.41 -2.43
N LEU A 323 -15.20 1.49 -2.38
CA LEU A 323 -16.03 1.71 -3.57
C LEU A 323 -15.70 3.03 -4.27
N VAL A 324 -15.51 4.12 -3.51
CA VAL A 324 -15.09 5.41 -4.08
C VAL A 324 -13.70 5.30 -4.73
N ALA A 325 -12.75 4.65 -4.06
CA ALA A 325 -11.40 4.45 -4.60
C ALA A 325 -11.38 3.54 -5.84
N LEU A 326 -12.27 2.53 -5.91
CA LEU A 326 -12.47 1.70 -7.10
C LEU A 326 -13.05 2.51 -8.25
N GLY A 327 -14.01 3.41 -7.96
CA GLY A 327 -14.53 4.37 -8.93
C GLY A 327 -13.41 5.23 -9.53
N ALA A 328 -12.52 5.79 -8.69
CA ALA A 328 -11.35 6.54 -9.13
C ALA A 328 -10.44 5.73 -10.06
N LEU A 329 -10.20 4.46 -9.72
CA LEU A 329 -9.37 3.56 -10.52
C LEU A 329 -9.97 3.33 -11.92
N PHE A 330 -11.29 3.11 -11.98
CA PHE A 330 -12.02 2.87 -13.22
C PHE A 330 -12.00 4.08 -14.15
N VAL A 331 -12.30 5.28 -13.64
CA VAL A 331 -12.28 6.53 -14.44
C VAL A 331 -10.85 6.97 -14.80
N SER A 332 -9.83 6.44 -14.11
CA SER A 332 -8.42 6.69 -14.43
C SER A 332 -7.93 5.80 -15.59
N GLN A 333 -8.02 4.47 -15.45
CA GLN A 333 -7.71 3.52 -16.53
C GLN A 333 -8.05 2.08 -16.07
N PRO A 334 -8.64 1.22 -16.93
CA PRO A 334 -8.94 -0.18 -16.61
C PRO A 334 -7.73 -1.05 -16.20
N ASN A 335 -6.52 -0.72 -16.65
CA ASN A 335 -5.30 -1.48 -16.33
C ASN A 335 -5.06 -1.64 -14.82
N GLY A 336 -5.39 -0.63 -14.01
CA GLY A 336 -5.28 -0.73 -12.55
C GLY A 336 -6.28 -1.71 -11.95
N VAL A 337 -7.48 -1.80 -12.53
CA VAL A 337 -8.50 -2.81 -12.15
C VAL A 337 -7.99 -4.20 -12.49
N LEU A 338 -7.40 -4.40 -13.67
CA LEU A 338 -6.78 -5.68 -14.04
C LEU A 338 -5.64 -6.07 -13.08
N ALA A 339 -4.77 -5.11 -12.71
CA ALA A 339 -3.71 -5.36 -11.74
C ALA A 339 -4.27 -5.71 -10.35
N LEU A 340 -5.37 -5.05 -9.93
CA LEU A 340 -6.12 -5.40 -8.74
C LEU A 340 -6.70 -6.81 -8.81
N LEU A 341 -7.25 -7.23 -9.96
CA LEU A 341 -7.80 -8.57 -10.15
C LEU A 341 -6.70 -9.64 -9.98
N VAL A 342 -5.48 -9.39 -10.47
CA VAL A 342 -4.35 -10.33 -10.30
C VAL A 342 -3.87 -10.39 -8.86
N VAL A 343 -3.58 -9.23 -8.25
CA VAL A 343 -3.06 -9.16 -6.86
C VAL A 343 -4.14 -9.57 -5.84
N GLY A 344 -5.40 -9.28 -6.16
CA GLY A 344 -6.57 -9.56 -5.33
C GLY A 344 -6.85 -11.05 -5.18
N VAL A 345 -6.56 -11.89 -6.18
CA VAL A 345 -6.80 -13.35 -6.12
C VAL A 345 -6.10 -14.00 -4.91
N PRO A 346 -4.75 -13.96 -4.78
CA PRO A 346 -4.08 -14.61 -3.65
C PRO A 346 -4.43 -13.93 -2.32
N LEU A 347 -4.68 -12.62 -2.30
CA LEU A 347 -5.09 -11.86 -1.12
C LEU A 347 -6.46 -12.34 -0.59
N VAL A 348 -7.48 -12.32 -1.44
CA VAL A 348 -8.86 -12.71 -1.11
C VAL A 348 -8.91 -14.21 -0.80
N ALA A 349 -8.20 -15.06 -1.55
CA ALA A 349 -8.11 -16.49 -1.26
C ALA A 349 -7.53 -16.76 0.13
N THR A 350 -6.51 -16.01 0.53
CA THR A 350 -5.92 -16.13 1.89
C THR A 350 -6.90 -15.65 2.96
N ALA A 351 -7.57 -14.51 2.75
CA ALA A 351 -8.59 -13.99 3.66
C ALA A 351 -9.75 -14.98 3.83
N TRP A 352 -10.22 -15.55 2.72
CA TRP A 352 -11.27 -16.56 2.68
C TRP A 352 -10.84 -17.82 3.43
N ALA A 353 -9.65 -18.35 3.16
CA ALA A 353 -9.12 -19.53 3.85
C ALA A 353 -8.99 -19.32 5.37
N LEU A 354 -8.55 -18.14 5.80
CA LEU A 354 -8.51 -17.77 7.22
C LEU A 354 -9.92 -17.72 7.84
N GLY A 355 -10.87 -17.08 7.14
CA GLY A 355 -12.26 -16.96 7.57
C GLY A 355 -12.99 -18.30 7.64
N LEU A 356 -12.79 -19.16 6.64
CA LEU A 356 -13.35 -20.51 6.57
C LEU A 356 -12.82 -21.38 7.69
N ARG A 357 -11.50 -21.40 7.91
CA ARG A 357 -10.88 -22.16 9.01
C ARG A 357 -11.39 -21.70 10.37
N ALA A 358 -11.64 -20.40 10.55
CA ALA A 358 -12.21 -19.87 11.78
C ALA A 358 -13.69 -20.29 11.96
N ALA A 359 -14.49 -20.26 10.89
CA ALA A 359 -15.89 -20.68 10.93
C ALA A 359 -16.05 -22.18 11.21
N VAL A 360 -15.24 -23.02 10.57
CA VAL A 360 -15.20 -24.47 10.77
C VAL A 360 -14.79 -24.83 12.20
N ARG A 361 -13.70 -24.22 12.71
CA ARG A 361 -13.26 -24.44 14.11
C ARG A 361 -14.30 -24.01 15.13
N ALA A 362 -15.12 -23.00 14.81
CA ALA A 362 -16.20 -22.53 15.66
C ALA A 362 -17.52 -23.32 15.50
N GLY A 363 -17.55 -24.38 14.68
CA GLY A 363 -18.76 -25.17 14.42
C GLY A 363 -19.88 -24.43 13.68
N ARG A 364 -19.59 -23.28 13.06
CA ARG A 364 -20.61 -22.39 12.47
C ARG A 364 -20.99 -22.81 11.04
N ARG A 365 -21.68 -23.94 10.90
CA ARG A 365 -22.14 -24.49 9.60
C ARG A 365 -22.76 -23.45 8.64
N PRO A 366 -23.72 -22.59 9.04
CA PRO A 366 -24.31 -21.63 8.10
C PRO A 366 -23.29 -20.61 7.58
N ARG A 367 -22.33 -20.18 8.42
CA ARG A 367 -21.25 -19.28 8.00
C ARG A 367 -20.29 -19.96 7.04
N THR A 368 -20.02 -21.25 7.21
CA THR A 368 -19.20 -22.04 6.28
C THR A 368 -19.87 -22.13 4.91
N VAL A 369 -21.17 -22.45 4.85
CA VAL A 369 -21.93 -22.49 3.60
C VAL A 369 -21.96 -21.13 2.92
N LEU A 370 -22.22 -20.05 3.67
CA LEU A 370 -22.20 -18.70 3.14
C LEU A 370 -20.83 -18.32 2.55
N LEU A 371 -19.73 -18.68 3.22
CA LEU A 371 -18.39 -18.43 2.70
C LEU A 371 -18.10 -19.25 1.44
N ALA A 372 -18.58 -20.50 1.35
CA ALA A 372 -18.44 -21.31 0.14
C ALA A 372 -19.21 -20.70 -1.04
N ALA A 373 -20.48 -20.31 -0.83
CA ALA A 373 -21.28 -19.64 -1.85
C ALA A 373 -20.66 -18.30 -2.29
N ALA A 374 -20.16 -17.51 -1.34
CA ALA A 374 -19.46 -16.26 -1.64
C ALA A 374 -18.17 -16.47 -2.44
N ALA A 375 -17.45 -17.58 -2.23
CA ALA A 375 -16.28 -17.92 -3.04
C ALA A 375 -16.66 -18.24 -4.50
N VAL A 376 -17.73 -19.00 -4.72
CA VAL A 376 -18.24 -19.30 -6.07
C VAL A 376 -18.67 -18.02 -6.78
N LEU A 377 -19.44 -17.16 -6.11
CA LEU A 377 -19.86 -15.87 -6.67
C LEU A 377 -18.65 -14.97 -6.98
N ALA A 378 -17.68 -14.88 -6.07
CA ALA A 378 -16.47 -14.09 -6.28
C ALA A 378 -15.66 -14.59 -7.48
N ALA A 379 -15.55 -15.92 -7.65
CA ALA A 379 -14.88 -16.51 -8.81
C ALA A 379 -15.63 -16.21 -10.12
N ALA A 380 -16.97 -16.30 -10.13
CA ALA A 380 -17.79 -15.97 -11.29
C ALA A 380 -17.68 -14.48 -11.66
N VAL A 381 -17.75 -13.57 -10.69
CA VAL A 381 -17.58 -12.13 -10.90
C VAL A 381 -16.17 -11.80 -11.39
N TRP A 382 -15.15 -12.46 -10.84
CA TRP A 382 -13.77 -12.31 -11.30
C TRP A 382 -13.60 -12.77 -12.74
N LEU A 383 -14.14 -13.94 -13.10
CA LEU A 383 -14.08 -14.47 -14.47
C LEU A 383 -14.82 -13.55 -15.45
N LEU A 384 -16.00 -13.06 -15.07
CA LEU A 384 -16.74 -12.11 -15.89
C LEU A 384 -15.92 -10.84 -16.11
N ALA A 385 -15.39 -10.24 -15.05
CA ALA A 385 -14.58 -9.03 -15.14
C ALA A 385 -13.28 -9.23 -15.93
N TRP A 386 -12.62 -10.39 -15.79
CA TRP A 386 -11.42 -10.71 -16.54
C TRP A 386 -11.70 -10.78 -18.03
N ASN A 387 -12.75 -11.51 -18.43
CA ASN A 387 -13.11 -11.71 -19.84
C ASN A 387 -13.79 -10.49 -20.48
N THR A 388 -14.37 -9.57 -19.72
CA THR A 388 -14.94 -8.32 -20.28
C THR A 388 -13.90 -7.26 -20.53
N LEU A 389 -12.76 -7.33 -19.84
CA LEU A 389 -11.65 -6.39 -19.95
C LEU A 389 -10.54 -6.86 -20.89
N THR A 390 -10.67 -8.03 -21.52
CA THR A 390 -9.76 -8.47 -22.58
C THR A 390 -9.93 -7.63 -23.84
N THR A 391 -8.84 -7.44 -24.57
CA THR A 391 -8.83 -6.67 -25.83
C THR A 391 -8.17 -7.49 -26.93
N THR A 392 -8.10 -6.97 -28.15
CA THR A 392 -7.38 -7.62 -29.25
C THR A 392 -6.27 -6.70 -29.74
N PHE A 393 -5.04 -7.01 -29.36
CA PHE A 393 -3.85 -6.33 -29.84
C PHE A 393 -2.64 -7.24 -29.70
N PHE A 394 -1.77 -7.25 -30.71
CA PHE A 394 -0.60 -8.13 -30.75
C PHE A 394 0.73 -7.35 -30.75
N TRP A 395 1.59 -7.65 -29.79
CA TRP A 395 3.02 -7.29 -29.81
C TRP A 395 3.90 -8.53 -30.01
N ALA A 396 4.85 -8.49 -30.94
CA ALA A 396 5.78 -9.60 -31.15
C ALA A 396 6.67 -9.85 -29.90
N PRO A 397 6.92 -11.12 -29.53
CA PRO A 397 7.85 -11.44 -28.46
C PRO A 397 9.28 -11.02 -28.83
N PHE A 398 10.04 -10.55 -27.83
CA PHE A 398 11.41 -10.06 -28.02
C PHE A 398 12.43 -10.76 -27.09
N THR A 399 11.98 -11.68 -26.24
CA THR A 399 12.83 -12.41 -25.29
C THR A 399 12.32 -13.84 -25.10
N THR A 400 13.04 -14.68 -24.36
CA THR A 400 12.59 -16.05 -24.02
C THR A 400 11.93 -16.06 -22.63
N LEU A 401 11.06 -17.03 -22.35
CA LEU A 401 10.32 -17.07 -21.08
C LEU A 401 11.25 -17.11 -19.85
N PRO A 402 12.31 -17.95 -19.78
CA PRO A 402 13.23 -17.93 -18.64
C PRO A 402 13.94 -16.59 -18.47
N ARG A 403 14.32 -15.94 -19.58
CA ARG A 403 14.96 -14.62 -19.56
C ARG A 403 13.97 -13.54 -19.10
N GLY A 404 12.74 -13.55 -19.60
CA GLY A 404 11.68 -12.62 -19.18
C GLY A 404 11.35 -12.74 -17.69
N VAL A 405 11.33 -13.96 -17.13
CA VAL A 405 11.19 -14.15 -15.67
C VAL A 405 12.38 -13.55 -14.93
N GLY A 406 13.61 -13.80 -15.38
CA GLY A 406 14.82 -13.19 -14.80
C GLY A 406 14.79 -11.67 -14.84
N GLU A 407 14.41 -11.08 -15.96
CA GLU A 407 14.25 -9.63 -16.15
C GLU A 407 13.21 -9.05 -15.18
N ALA A 408 12.07 -9.71 -14.99
CA ALA A 408 11.05 -9.28 -14.03
C ALA A 408 11.54 -9.33 -12.58
N LEU A 409 12.21 -10.42 -12.18
CA LEU A 409 12.70 -10.61 -10.82
C LEU A 409 13.86 -9.66 -10.48
N LEU A 410 14.65 -9.27 -11.48
CA LEU A 410 15.76 -8.32 -11.33
C LEU A 410 15.36 -6.87 -11.63
N TYR A 411 14.09 -6.62 -11.97
CA TYR A 411 13.58 -5.30 -12.36
C TYR A 411 14.32 -4.66 -13.56
N GLY A 412 14.90 -5.49 -14.43
CA GLY A 412 15.59 -5.12 -15.67
C GLY A 412 14.76 -5.46 -16.91
N THR A 413 13.49 -5.04 -16.94
CA THR A 413 12.54 -5.41 -18.00
C THR A 413 12.67 -4.55 -19.25
N ASN A 414 12.17 -5.05 -20.39
CA ASN A 414 12.08 -4.32 -21.66
C ASN A 414 13.42 -3.72 -22.13
N GLY A 415 14.47 -4.55 -22.13
CA GLY A 415 15.81 -4.16 -22.60
C GLY A 415 16.63 -3.32 -21.62
N ARG A 416 16.15 -3.13 -20.39
CA ARG A 416 16.91 -2.43 -19.34
C ARG A 416 17.99 -3.31 -18.73
N LEU A 417 19.23 -2.85 -18.80
CA LEU A 417 20.39 -3.55 -18.23
C LEU A 417 20.73 -3.07 -16.80
N ASP A 418 20.13 -1.97 -16.35
CA ASP A 418 20.35 -1.40 -15.03
C ASP A 418 19.54 -2.14 -13.95
N VAL A 419 20.22 -3.02 -13.20
CA VAL A 419 19.62 -3.76 -12.08
C VAL A 419 19.70 -2.93 -10.79
N PRO A 420 18.56 -2.57 -10.15
CA PRO A 420 18.56 -1.87 -8.87
C PRO A 420 18.86 -2.86 -7.72
N TRP A 421 20.12 -3.29 -7.59
CA TRP A 421 20.55 -4.36 -6.67
C TRP A 421 20.08 -4.17 -5.24
N VAL A 422 20.08 -2.93 -4.72
CA VAL A 422 19.57 -2.65 -3.37
C VAL A 422 18.10 -3.04 -3.24
N LEU A 423 17.25 -2.69 -4.22
CA LEU A 423 15.84 -3.07 -4.21
C LEU A 423 15.66 -4.58 -4.40
N VAL A 424 16.45 -5.21 -5.27
CA VAL A 424 16.42 -6.67 -5.46
C VAL A 424 16.75 -7.39 -4.15
N VAL A 425 17.80 -6.98 -3.44
CA VAL A 425 18.19 -7.56 -2.15
C VAL A 425 17.12 -7.33 -1.08
N LEU A 426 16.56 -6.11 -0.98
CA LEU A 426 15.50 -5.81 -0.02
C LEU A 426 14.22 -6.59 -0.32
N THR A 427 13.79 -6.68 -1.58
CA THR A 427 12.65 -7.51 -1.98
C THR A 427 12.92 -8.98 -1.67
N GLY A 428 14.12 -9.50 -1.96
CA GLY A 428 14.51 -10.87 -1.62
C GLY A 428 14.43 -11.16 -0.11
N ALA A 429 14.93 -10.25 0.72
CA ALA A 429 14.79 -10.33 2.18
C ALA A 429 13.31 -10.28 2.61
N GLY A 430 12.50 -9.47 1.93
CA GLY A 430 11.05 -9.39 2.12
C GLY A 430 10.31 -10.67 1.75
N ILE A 431 10.68 -11.29 0.63
CA ILE A 431 10.16 -12.59 0.17
C ILE A 431 10.47 -13.65 1.21
N TYR A 432 11.71 -13.73 1.68
CA TYR A 432 12.09 -14.65 2.76
C TYR A 432 11.23 -14.41 4.02
N ALA A 433 11.15 -13.15 4.47
CA ALA A 433 10.35 -12.75 5.63
C ALA A 433 8.87 -13.11 5.48
N ALA A 434 8.31 -12.99 4.27
CA ALA A 434 6.92 -13.33 3.96
C ALA A 434 6.68 -14.84 3.84
N VAL A 435 7.63 -15.61 3.30
CA VAL A 435 7.52 -17.08 3.19
C VAL A 435 7.52 -17.75 4.55
N VAL A 436 8.38 -17.28 5.46
CA VAL A 436 8.44 -17.75 6.86
C VAL A 436 7.14 -17.41 7.60
N ARG A 437 6.57 -16.22 7.34
CA ARG A 437 5.29 -15.80 7.91
C ARG A 437 4.13 -16.27 7.01
N ARG A 438 3.66 -17.52 7.18
CA ARG A 438 2.64 -18.18 6.31
C ARG A 438 1.49 -17.30 5.80
N ARG A 439 1.03 -16.35 6.63
CA ARG A 439 -0.04 -15.38 6.32
C ARG A 439 0.32 -14.31 5.29
N LEU A 440 1.60 -14.09 4.98
CA LEU A 440 2.10 -13.12 4.00
C LEU A 440 2.50 -13.75 2.66
N ARG A 441 2.41 -15.09 2.55
CA ARG A 441 2.77 -15.82 1.31
C ARG A 441 1.98 -15.35 0.10
N TRP A 442 0.76 -14.85 0.31
CA TRP A 442 -0.06 -14.30 -0.78
C TRP A 442 0.63 -13.14 -1.51
N LEU A 443 1.43 -12.33 -0.81
CA LEU A 443 2.14 -11.20 -1.40
C LEU A 443 3.27 -11.68 -2.32
N VAL A 444 3.93 -12.77 -1.94
CA VAL A 444 4.94 -13.43 -2.78
C VAL A 444 4.28 -14.06 -4.00
N VAL A 445 3.16 -14.76 -3.83
CA VAL A 445 2.38 -15.32 -4.95
C VAL A 445 1.91 -14.21 -5.90
N ALA A 446 1.39 -13.10 -5.38
CA ALA A 446 1.01 -11.95 -6.19
C ALA A 446 2.19 -11.38 -6.98
N HIS A 447 3.36 -11.25 -6.36
CA HIS A 447 4.57 -10.78 -7.04
C HIS A 447 4.99 -11.71 -8.19
N LEU A 448 4.99 -13.02 -7.94
CA LEU A 448 5.32 -14.03 -8.95
C LEU A 448 4.29 -14.09 -10.08
N LEU A 449 3.00 -13.89 -9.79
CA LEU A 449 1.96 -13.80 -10.83
C LEU A 449 2.19 -12.59 -11.75
N LEU A 450 2.50 -11.41 -11.20
CA LEU A 450 2.80 -10.23 -12.03
C LEU A 450 4.09 -10.43 -12.84
N ALA A 451 5.13 -11.03 -12.25
CA ALA A 451 6.36 -11.38 -12.95
C ALA A 451 6.12 -12.38 -14.09
N TYR A 452 5.27 -13.39 -13.84
CA TYR A 452 4.88 -14.36 -14.85
C TYR A 452 4.09 -13.72 -15.99
N LEU A 453 3.09 -12.87 -15.69
CA LEU A 453 2.32 -12.17 -16.71
C LEU A 453 3.21 -11.29 -17.59
N TYR A 454 4.16 -10.55 -17.00
CA TYR A 454 5.18 -9.82 -17.77
C TYR A 454 5.96 -10.76 -18.70
N ALA A 455 6.44 -11.88 -18.18
CA ALA A 455 7.25 -12.81 -18.96
C ALA A 455 6.45 -13.43 -20.12
N VAL A 456 5.17 -13.74 -19.90
CA VAL A 456 4.25 -14.20 -20.95
C VAL A 456 4.02 -13.12 -22.02
N ALA A 457 3.86 -11.85 -21.63
CA ALA A 457 3.70 -10.77 -22.61
C ALA A 457 4.98 -10.52 -23.42
N ALA A 458 6.15 -10.60 -22.78
CA ALA A 458 7.44 -10.31 -23.42
C ALA A 458 7.97 -11.46 -24.29
N ALA A 459 7.65 -12.72 -23.95
CA ALA A 459 8.24 -13.91 -24.55
C ALA A 459 7.24 -14.89 -25.17
N GLY A 460 5.95 -14.77 -24.86
CA GLY A 460 4.94 -15.69 -25.35
C GLY A 460 4.70 -15.49 -26.85
N GLU A 461 4.64 -16.61 -27.58
CA GLU A 461 4.18 -16.66 -28.95
C GLU A 461 2.66 -16.42 -29.03
N ASP A 462 2.18 -16.07 -30.21
CA ASP A 462 0.74 -15.91 -30.44
C ASP A 462 -0.03 -17.19 -30.14
N GLY A 463 -1.08 -17.03 -29.34
CA GLY A 463 -1.90 -18.15 -28.94
C GLY A 463 -2.95 -17.78 -27.89
N PRO A 464 -4.02 -18.58 -27.81
CA PRO A 464 -5.19 -18.26 -27.00
C PRO A 464 -4.85 -18.11 -25.50
N TRP A 465 -3.86 -18.85 -25.00
CA TRP A 465 -3.42 -18.74 -23.61
C TRP A 465 -2.70 -17.45 -23.30
N ARG A 466 -1.81 -16.98 -24.19
CA ARG A 466 -1.13 -15.70 -24.02
C ARG A 466 -2.14 -14.55 -24.07
N ASP A 467 -3.03 -14.60 -25.05
CA ASP A 467 -4.04 -13.58 -25.25
C ASP A 467 -4.97 -13.51 -24.05
N TRP A 468 -5.48 -14.65 -23.58
CA TRP A 468 -6.34 -14.68 -22.39
C TRP A 468 -5.64 -14.12 -21.13
N LEU A 469 -4.32 -14.34 -20.99
CA LEU A 469 -3.56 -13.87 -19.83
C LEU A 469 -3.17 -12.38 -19.90
N THR A 470 -2.90 -11.85 -21.09
CA THR A 470 -2.19 -10.55 -21.23
C THR A 470 -2.93 -9.52 -22.08
N SER A 471 -3.97 -9.91 -22.81
CA SER A 471 -4.71 -9.02 -23.71
C SER A 471 -5.45 -7.90 -22.99
N GLY A 472 -5.77 -8.02 -21.70
CA GLY A 472 -6.31 -6.90 -20.93
C GLY A 472 -5.33 -5.71 -20.84
N TRP A 473 -4.03 -5.97 -21.00
CA TRP A 473 -2.99 -4.96 -21.17
C TRP A 473 -2.52 -4.85 -22.62
N TYR A 474 -3.35 -5.18 -23.60
CA TYR A 474 -3.01 -5.09 -25.03
C TYR A 474 -1.77 -5.91 -25.40
N THR A 475 -1.48 -7.00 -24.67
CA THR A 475 -0.23 -7.79 -24.75
C THR A 475 1.06 -6.96 -24.54
N ASP A 476 0.96 -5.77 -23.94
CA ASP A 476 2.05 -4.82 -23.75
C ASP A 476 2.87 -5.14 -22.49
N SER A 477 4.13 -5.55 -22.69
CA SER A 477 5.09 -5.87 -21.62
C SER A 477 5.48 -4.64 -20.78
N HIS A 478 5.41 -3.41 -21.29
CA HIS A 478 5.67 -2.19 -20.52
C HIS A 478 4.57 -1.94 -19.49
N ARG A 479 3.31 -2.13 -19.86
CA ARG A 479 2.18 -2.01 -18.93
C ARG A 479 2.27 -3.02 -17.79
N LEU A 480 2.64 -4.26 -18.10
CA LEU A 480 2.81 -5.32 -17.10
C LEU A 480 4.06 -5.11 -16.23
N ALA A 481 5.19 -4.72 -16.81
CA ALA A 481 6.40 -4.38 -16.04
C ALA A 481 6.13 -3.28 -14.99
N ALA A 482 5.33 -2.27 -15.36
CA ALA A 482 4.96 -1.17 -14.48
C ALA A 482 4.12 -1.59 -13.26
N THR A 483 3.54 -2.81 -13.26
CA THR A 483 2.79 -3.34 -12.11
C THR A 483 3.69 -3.97 -11.04
N LEU A 484 4.92 -4.40 -11.38
CA LEU A 484 5.81 -5.11 -10.46
C LEU A 484 6.08 -4.35 -9.15
N PRO A 485 6.29 -3.00 -9.17
CA PRO A 485 6.48 -2.21 -7.95
C PRO A 485 5.35 -2.30 -6.94
N LEU A 486 4.11 -2.59 -7.37
CA LEU A 486 2.95 -2.69 -6.48
C LEU A 486 3.13 -3.74 -5.38
N THR A 487 3.85 -4.83 -5.69
CA THR A 487 4.14 -5.92 -4.76
C THR A 487 5.61 -5.92 -4.31
N ALA A 488 6.54 -5.54 -5.18
CA ALA A 488 7.95 -5.45 -4.86
C ALA A 488 8.24 -4.42 -3.75
N LEU A 489 7.59 -3.25 -3.80
CA LEU A 489 7.82 -2.18 -2.82
C LEU A 489 7.42 -2.57 -1.38
N PRO A 490 6.20 -3.09 -1.11
CA PRO A 490 5.88 -3.54 0.23
C PRO A 490 6.72 -4.75 0.67
N LEU A 491 7.19 -5.60 -0.25
CA LEU A 491 8.17 -6.64 0.06
C LEU A 491 9.52 -6.04 0.47
N ALA A 492 10.04 -5.06 -0.26
CA ALA A 492 11.27 -4.36 0.08
C ALA A 492 11.19 -3.67 1.45
N ALA A 493 10.06 -3.03 1.75
CA ALA A 493 9.82 -2.42 3.05
C ALA A 493 9.74 -3.45 4.20
N LEU A 494 9.11 -4.61 3.95
CA LEU A 494 9.09 -5.74 4.89
C LEU A 494 10.50 -6.34 5.10
N GLY A 495 11.29 -6.43 4.02
CA GLY A 495 12.67 -6.90 4.06
C GLY A 495 13.56 -5.96 4.89
N ALA A 496 13.45 -4.66 4.67
CA ALA A 496 14.17 -3.67 5.45
C ALA A 496 13.79 -3.70 6.94
N GLU A 497 12.49 -3.83 7.25
CA GLU A 497 12.01 -4.01 8.63
C GLU A 497 12.61 -5.27 9.26
N HIS A 498 12.58 -6.39 8.53
CA HIS A 498 13.13 -7.65 9.01
C HIS A 498 14.63 -7.56 9.30
N LEU A 499 15.41 -6.97 8.39
CA LEU A 499 16.85 -6.79 8.54
C LEU A 499 17.16 -5.84 9.70
N ALA A 500 16.46 -4.71 9.81
CA ALA A 500 16.64 -3.76 10.89
C ALA A 500 16.36 -4.38 12.27
N ALA A 501 15.29 -5.17 12.39
CA ALA A 501 14.95 -5.88 13.63
C ALA A 501 16.04 -6.89 14.03
N ARG A 502 16.59 -7.64 13.05
CA ARG A 502 17.68 -8.60 13.28
C ARG A 502 18.99 -7.92 13.70
N LEU A 503 19.33 -6.82 13.06
CA LEU A 503 20.50 -6.02 13.41
C LEU A 503 20.38 -5.46 14.83
N ALA A 504 19.23 -4.89 15.17
CA ALA A 504 18.98 -4.38 16.53
C ALA A 504 19.10 -5.47 17.60
N ALA A 505 18.52 -6.66 17.35
CA ALA A 505 18.64 -7.80 18.25
C ALA A 505 20.08 -8.30 18.41
N GLY A 506 20.85 -8.37 17.31
CA GLY A 506 22.27 -8.74 17.33
C GLY A 506 23.13 -7.76 18.13
N LEU A 507 22.90 -6.45 17.96
CA LEU A 507 23.59 -5.40 18.72
C LEU A 507 23.24 -5.45 20.22
N ALA A 508 21.98 -5.73 20.55
CA ALA A 508 21.54 -5.91 21.94
C ALA A 508 22.21 -7.14 22.59
N ALA A 509 22.30 -8.26 21.87
CA ALA A 509 22.98 -9.46 22.36
C ALA A 509 24.48 -9.21 22.57
N ALA A 510 25.15 -8.56 21.61
CA ALA A 510 26.57 -8.21 21.72
C ALA A 510 26.86 -7.27 22.90
N THR A 511 26.03 -6.24 23.12
CA THR A 511 26.17 -5.33 24.25
C THR A 511 25.90 -6.01 25.60
N ALA A 512 24.96 -6.97 25.66
CA ALA A 512 24.72 -7.78 26.85
C ALA A 512 25.91 -8.69 27.20
N LEU A 513 26.54 -9.32 26.20
CA LEU A 513 27.76 -10.12 26.38
C LEU A 513 28.93 -9.27 26.90
N LEU A 514 29.14 -8.08 26.33
CA LEU A 514 30.18 -7.14 26.78
C LEU A 514 29.94 -6.65 28.22
N ARG A 515 28.68 -6.41 28.62
CA ARG A 515 28.34 -6.03 30.00
C ARG A 515 28.57 -7.17 31.00
N ARG A 516 28.26 -8.42 30.64
CA ARG A 516 28.55 -9.60 31.48
C ARG A 516 30.05 -9.82 31.64
N GLY A 517 30.84 -9.65 30.57
CA GLY A 517 32.31 -9.71 30.64
C GLY A 517 32.91 -8.66 31.58
N ARG A 518 32.35 -7.45 31.63
CA ARG A 518 32.76 -6.39 32.58
C ARG A 518 32.29 -6.64 34.02
N ALA A 519 31.12 -7.24 34.21
CA ALA A 519 30.59 -7.57 35.55
C ALA A 519 31.31 -8.76 36.21
N GLY A 520 31.86 -9.69 35.42
CA GLY A 520 32.70 -10.79 35.88
C GLY A 520 34.10 -10.36 36.36
N ALA A 521 34.52 -9.14 36.06
CA ALA A 521 35.77 -8.53 36.52
C ALA A 521 35.59 -7.68 37.80
N ARG A 522 34.71 -8.09 38.72
CA ARG A 522 34.70 -7.50 40.08
C ARG A 522 35.94 -8.00 40.84
N PRO A 523 36.66 -7.11 41.55
CA PRO A 523 37.80 -7.53 42.37
C PRO A 523 37.35 -8.54 43.44
N PRO A 524 38.23 -9.48 43.85
CA PRO A 524 37.90 -10.46 44.88
C PRO A 524 37.46 -9.75 46.19
N PRO A 525 36.56 -10.35 46.98
CA PRO A 525 36.16 -9.76 48.25
C PRO A 525 37.39 -9.54 49.14
N PRO A 526 37.44 -8.46 49.94
CA PRO A 526 38.55 -8.23 50.84
C PRO A 526 38.70 -9.43 51.78
N ALA A 527 39.94 -9.88 51.97
CA ALA A 527 40.27 -11.00 52.84
C ALA A 527 39.75 -10.70 54.26
N GLY A 528 38.69 -11.41 54.66
CA GLY A 528 38.20 -11.38 56.05
C GLY A 528 39.24 -12.01 56.98
N PRO A 529 39.32 -11.56 58.25
CA PRO A 529 40.35 -12.01 59.18
C PRO A 529 40.25 -13.52 59.43
N ALA A 530 41.42 -14.15 59.53
CA ALA A 530 41.61 -15.59 59.66
C ALA A 530 40.73 -16.20 60.76
N ARG A 531 39.95 -17.23 60.42
CA ARG A 531 39.24 -18.05 61.40
C ARG A 531 40.23 -19.00 62.10
N PRO A 532 40.13 -19.18 63.43
CA PRO A 532 40.92 -20.17 64.16
C PRO A 532 40.44 -21.59 63.86
N PRO A 533 41.28 -22.61 64.08
CA PRO A 533 40.99 -23.98 63.68
C PRO A 533 40.10 -24.64 64.73
N THR A 534 38.89 -25.02 64.35
CA THR A 534 38.08 -25.95 65.15
C THR A 534 37.70 -27.16 64.32
N ARG A 535 38.56 -28.20 64.44
CA ARG A 535 38.15 -29.59 64.22
C ARG A 535 37.00 -29.90 65.19
N TRP A 536 35.84 -30.28 64.67
CA TRP A 536 34.90 -31.15 65.40
C TRP A 536 34.30 -32.18 64.43
N PRO A 537 34.24 -33.47 64.82
CA PRO A 537 33.73 -34.53 63.94
C PRO A 537 32.22 -34.43 63.78
N ARG A 538 31.72 -34.77 62.58
CA ARG A 538 30.30 -34.93 62.31
C ARG A 538 29.78 -36.17 63.06
N CYS A 539 28.84 -35.96 63.99
CA CYS A 539 27.96 -37.02 64.47
C CYS A 539 26.95 -37.38 63.37
N SER A 540 26.94 -38.63 62.94
CA SER A 540 25.88 -39.22 62.12
C SER A 540 24.81 -39.84 63.02
N CYS A 541 23.57 -39.37 62.94
CA CYS A 541 22.45 -39.93 63.69
C CYS A 541 21.24 -40.18 62.78
N TRP A 542 21.11 -41.41 62.28
CA TRP A 542 19.85 -42.10 62.01
C TRP A 542 20.15 -43.62 61.91
N PRO A 543 19.34 -44.53 62.51
CA PRO A 543 18.10 -44.33 63.26
C PRO A 543 18.28 -44.58 64.78
N TRP A 544 18.21 -43.50 65.58
CA TRP A 544 18.01 -43.38 67.05
C TRP A 544 18.79 -44.28 68.06
N PRO A 545 19.20 -43.77 69.24
CA PRO A 545 18.88 -42.49 69.90
C PRO A 545 20.09 -41.55 70.06
N CYS A 546 19.82 -40.23 70.04
CA CYS A 546 20.82 -39.17 70.21
C CYS A 546 21.50 -39.22 71.58
N ARG A 547 22.83 -39.31 71.60
CA ARG A 547 23.67 -38.97 72.77
C ARG A 547 24.68 -37.91 72.37
N CYS A 548 24.41 -36.65 72.74
CA CYS A 548 25.42 -35.59 72.74
C CYS A 548 26.19 -35.63 74.07
N PRO A 549 27.53 -35.70 74.09
CA PRO A 549 28.30 -35.47 75.29
C PRO A 549 28.39 -33.96 75.59
N ARG A 550 28.37 -33.68 76.90
CA ARG A 550 28.45 -32.37 77.57
C ARG A 550 29.66 -31.55 77.14
N TRP A 551 29.45 -30.24 77.03
CA TRP A 551 30.52 -29.24 77.04
C TRP A 551 31.13 -29.15 78.44
N ALA A 552 32.46 -29.25 78.52
CA ALA A 552 33.24 -28.85 79.68
C ALA A 552 34.54 -28.19 79.20
N ARG A 553 34.58 -26.87 79.43
CA ARG A 553 35.70 -25.91 79.46
C ARG A 553 36.43 -25.59 78.15
#